data_AF-A0A2R6E5F3-F1
#
_entry.id   AF-A0A2R6E5F3-F1
#
_cell.length_a   1.000
_cell.length_b   1.000
_cell.length_c   1.000
_cell.angle_alpha   90.00
_cell.angle_beta   90.00
_cell.angle_gamma   90.00
#
_symmetry.space_group_name_H-M   'P 1'
#
loop_
_entity.id
_entity.type
_entity.pdbx_description
1 polymer ?
#
loop_
_entity_poly.entity_id
_entity_poly.type
_entity_poly.pdbx_seq_one_letter_code
_entity_poly.pdbx_strand_id
1 'polypeptide(L)' 'MTETVNPLSAALAALAVVLFATALLMMAADRLAVAGFCFLSASLVIYLRETRSLGGTAAD' A
#
# COMPACT_ATOMS: atom_id res chain seq x y z
N MET A 1 19.16 4.78 -18.47
CA MET A 1 18.72 5.36 -17.19
C MET A 1 17.87 4.30 -16.47
N THR A 2 18.53 3.34 -15.83
CA THR A 2 17.87 2.29 -15.04
C THR A 2 17.70 2.84 -13.64
N GLU A 3 16.56 3.48 -13.37
CA GLU A 3 16.18 3.81 -11.99
C GLU A 3 16.14 2.47 -11.24
N THR A 4 17.01 2.31 -10.24
CA THR A 4 17.06 1.10 -9.42
C THR A 4 15.82 1.09 -8.54
N VAL A 5 14.69 0.64 -9.11
CA VAL A 5 13.44 0.50 -8.40
C VAL A 5 13.71 -0.40 -7.20
N ASN A 6 13.63 0.16 -5.99
CA ASN A 6 13.86 -0.62 -4.78
C ASN A 6 12.78 -1.72 -4.73
N PRO A 7 13.16 -3.01 -4.78
CA PRO A 7 12.21 -4.12 -4.85
C PRO A 7 11.20 -4.10 -3.70
N LEU A 8 11.61 -3.58 -2.53
CA LEU A 8 10.74 -3.41 -1.38
C LEU A 8 9.66 -2.33 -1.60
N SER A 9 10.02 -1.19 -2.21
CA SER A 9 9.08 -0.11 -2.54
C SER A 9 8.09 -0.56 -3.61
N ALA A 10 8.55 -1.32 -4.60
CA ALA A 10 7.70 -1.94 -5.63
C ALA A 10 6.73 -2.96 -5.02
N ALA A 11 7.20 -3.81 -4.09
CA ALA A 11 6.34 -4.78 -3.41
C ALA A 11 5.25 -4.10 -2.56
N LEU A 12 5.59 -3.03 -1.82
CA LEU A 12 4.61 -2.24 -1.06
C LEU A 12 3.57 -1.56 -1.97
N ALA A 13 4.00 -1.03 -3.12
CA ALA A 13 3.09 -0.45 -4.10
C ALA A 13 2.14 -1.50 -4.70
N ALA A 14 2.66 -2.67 -5.08
CA ALA A 14 1.84 -3.76 -5.59
C ALA A 14 0.82 -4.25 -4.55
N LEU A 15 1.23 -4.35 -3.28
CA LEU A 15 0.35 -4.77 -2.19
C LEU A 15 -0.78 -3.76 -1.93
N ALA A 16 -0.50 -2.46 -2.03
CA ALA A 16 -1.53 -1.43 -1.95
C ALA A 16 -2.56 -1.53 -3.09
N VAL A 17 -2.11 -1.80 -4.33
CA VAL A 17 -3.00 -2.01 -5.49
C VAL A 17 -3.91 -3.21 -5.27
N VAL A 18 -3.37 -4.33 -4.78
CA VAL A 18 -4.16 -5.54 -4.46
C VAL A 18 -5.22 -5.22 -3.41
N LEU A 19 -4.85 -4.52 -2.33
CA LEU A 19 -5.79 -4.14 -1.27
C LEU A 19 -6.91 -3.23 -1.78
N PHE A 20 -6.60 -2.26 -2.63
CA PHE A 20 -7.60 -1.42 -3.29
C PHE A 20 -8.53 -2.22 -4.18
N ALA A 21 -8.00 -3.14 -5.00
CA ALA A 21 -8.80 -4.01 -5.85
C ALA A 21 -9.75 -4.89 -5.02
N THR A 22 -9.26 -5.48 -3.91
CA THR A 22 -10.09 -6.27 -3.00
C THR A 22 -11.15 -5.43 -2.28
N ALA A 23 -10.84 -4.18 -1.91
CA ALA A 23 -11.80 -3.28 -1.29
C ALA A 23 -12.95 -2.97 -2.25
N LEU A 24 -12.63 -2.66 -3.51
CA LEU A 24 -13.63 -2.38 -4.55
C LEU A 24 -14.51 -3.61 -4.85
N LEU A 25 -13.92 -4.81 -4.92
CA LEU A 25 -14.66 -6.06 -5.07
C LEU A 25 -15.60 -6.33 -3.89
N MET A 26 -15.15 -6.09 -2.65
CA MET A 26 -15.98 -6.24 -1.45
C MET A 26 -17.09 -5.19 -1.36
N MET A 27 -16.84 -3.98 -1.86
CA MET A 27 -17.85 -2.93 -1.99
C MET A 27 -18.95 -3.34 -2.99
N ALA A 28 -18.56 -3.95 -4.11
CA ALA A 28 -19.49 -4.50 -5.08
C ALA A 28 -20.32 -5.68 -4.54
N ALA A 29 -19.80 -6.39 -3.53
CA ALA A 29 -20.49 -7.49 -2.85
C ALA A 29 -21.30 -7.06 -1.60
N ASP A 30 -21.51 -5.75 -1.41
CA ASP A 30 -22.23 -5.14 -0.26
C ASP A 30 -21.59 -5.42 1.13
N ARG A 31 -20.34 -5.93 1.16
CA ARG A 31 -19.59 -6.28 2.37
C ARG A 31 -18.74 -5.09 2.85
N LEU A 32 -19.42 -4.01 3.24
CA LEU A 32 -18.81 -2.72 3.63
C LEU A 32 -17.76 -2.83 4.76
N ALA A 33 -17.97 -3.69 5.75
CA ALA A 33 -17.01 -3.88 6.84
C ALA A 33 -15.65 -4.43 6.35
N VAL A 34 -15.68 -5.34 5.37
CA VAL A 34 -14.46 -5.94 4.82
C VAL A 34 -13.77 -4.97 3.84
N ALA A 35 -14.57 -4.19 3.10
CA ALA A 35 -14.05 -3.11 2.28
C ALA A 35 -13.31 -2.05 3.11
N GLY A 36 -13.88 -1.63 4.25
CA GLY A 36 -13.25 -0.70 5.18
C GLY A 36 -11.93 -1.23 5.76
N PHE A 37 -11.89 -2.51 6.15
CA PHE A 37 -10.66 -3.14 6.65
C PHE A 37 -9.55 -3.23 5.58
N CYS A 38 -9.92 -3.51 4.33
CA CYS A 38 -8.98 -3.49 3.21
C CYS A 38 -8.44 -2.08 2.95
N PHE A 39 -9.30 -1.07 3.05
CA PHE A 39 -8.90 0.34 2.88
C PHE A 39 -7.95 0.80 3.99
N LEU A 40 -8.24 0.43 5.25
CA LEU A 40 -7.35 0.70 6.39
C LEU A 40 -5.99 0.02 6.20
N SER A 41 -5.99 -1.25 5.77
CA SER A 41 -4.77 -1.99 5.50
C SER A 41 -3.96 -1.34 4.36
N ALA A 42 -4.62 -0.88 3.29
CA ALA A 42 -3.97 -0.19 2.18
C ALA A 42 -3.31 1.11 2.65
N SER A 43 -4.01 1.89 3.47
CA SER A 43 -3.51 3.13 4.04
C SER A 43 -2.27 2.88 4.90
N LEU A 44 -2.26 1.81 5.70
CA LEU A 44 -1.12 1.42 6.54
C LEU A 44 0.12 1.04 5.70
N VAL A 45 -0.09 0.32 4.60
CA VAL A 45 0.96 -0.11 3.67
C VAL A 45 1.61 1.10 2.99
N ILE A 46 0.80 2.07 2.58
CA ILE A 46 1.28 3.32 2.00
C ILE A 46 2.06 4.13 3.04
N TYR A 47 1.53 4.23 4.27
CA TYR A 47 2.23 4.92 5.36
C TYR A 47 3.61 4.30 5.63
N LEU A 48 3.71 2.97 5.75
CA LEU A 48 4.99 2.29 5.97
C LEU A 48 5.97 2.49 4.80
N ARG A 49 5.47 2.53 3.56
CA ARG A 49 6.29 2.86 2.38
C ARG A 49 6.82 4.28 2.45
N GLU A 50 5.97 5.24 2.81
CA GLU A 50 6.32 6.66 2.91
C GLU A 50 7.31 6.92 4.06
N THR A 51 7.04 6.38 5.25
CA THR A 51 7.93 6.50 6.42
C THR A 51 9.31 5.91 6.16
N ARG A 52 9.42 4.83 5.37
CA ARG A 52 10.72 4.27 4.99
C ARG A 52 11.43 5.11 3.92
N SER A 53 10.69 5.69 2.99
CA SER A 53 11.24 6.63 2.01
C SER A 53 11.79 7.89 2.69
N LEU A 54 11.14 8.35 3.77
CA LEU A 54 11.54 9.51 4.56
C LEU A 54 12.64 9.18 5.59
N GLY A 55 12.56 8.01 6.23
CA GLY A 55 13.50 7.54 7.25
C GLY A 55 14.89 7.20 6.70
N GLY A 56 15.03 6.98 5.38
CA GLY A 56 16.33 6.90 4.72
C GLY A 56 17.11 8.22 4.71
N THR A 57 16.44 9.36 4.93
CA THR A 57 17.05 10.71 4.96
C THR A 57 17.43 11.16 6.38
N ALA A 58 16.96 10.48 7.43
CA ALA A 58 17.17 10.88 8.83
C ALA A 58 18.30 10.10 9.55
N ALA A 59 18.99 9.21 8.83
CA ALA A 59 20.10 8.40 9.34
C ALA A 59 21.46 8.75 8.69
N ASP A 60 21.55 9.92 8.04
CA ASP A 60 22.80 10.55 7.56
C ASP A 60 23.18 11.72 8.46
#